data_AF-A0A7S4GL29-F1
#
_entry.id   AF-A0A7S4GL29-F1
#
_cell.length_a   1.000
_cell.length_b   1.000
_cell.length_c   1.000
_cell.angle_alpha   90.00
_cell.angle_beta   90.00
_cell.angle_gamma   90.00
#
_symmetry.space_group_name_H-M   'P 1'
#
loop_
_entity.id
_entity.type
_entity.pdbx_description
1 polymer ?
#
loop_
_entity_poly.entity_id
_entity_poly.type
_entity_poly.pdbx_seq_one_letter_code
_entity_poly.pdbx_strand_id
1 'polypeptide(L)'
;VNQTSDNVAEKVDEFLRNQVSSDHACHAKLYRYRNMLNHLHEDVNLVYSKEKALVQTITSEEAVIGDLQTQIKNLKEEAAEKRKACKQAREEACAQYEMYGKELKELKQIGQSPQQPLALFQSVLRRASRKQPNGLSLLGITSGSTATLSSRRLVSSVRELQACIAQSGDMSALQLSGGQPEEFAPTGEEVSEHSFDNTVTFGPKRCEKERKKLEDAWRKAFMTIEDLVETSQSACEDDSCEKAVEAEIESQLPPLNDEVSQRITVIREAQRDLAGVRAEMSTLEDTLAKVEAATKDTQEECGAAETGSKYLENVRELLENMKRCPGLAGATFEVPHFASLADVLNLAVTTDSHDATDEKLTKACQDAAGEGKEDVRAATQAELRAGLVEGLPETNGQSTPMYGTCPGCRGEKYAGAASGNLRRCFKSGAKLSGKEESKDCDDQFAQAVCVKDLSLAEHQATRDA
;
A
#
# COMPACT_ATOMS: atom_id res chain seq x y z
N VAL A 1 -23.66 17.35 13.90
CA VAL A 1 -22.81 18.01 12.90
C VAL A 1 -23.64 18.71 11.81
N ASN A 2 -24.82 18.23 11.42
CA ASN A 2 -25.73 18.89 10.45
C ASN A 2 -26.31 20.28 10.84
N GLN A 3 -25.88 20.91 11.93
CA GLN A 3 -26.42 22.22 12.33
C GLN A 3 -25.72 23.40 11.65
N THR A 4 -24.66 23.17 10.86
CA THR A 4 -23.90 24.25 10.21
C THR A 4 -24.48 24.67 8.87
N SER A 5 -24.82 23.74 7.97
CA SER A 5 -25.28 24.08 6.61
C SER A 5 -26.66 24.71 6.58
N ASP A 6 -27.62 24.15 7.31
CA ASP A 6 -28.98 24.68 7.40
C ASP A 6 -28.99 26.09 7.99
N ASN A 7 -28.04 26.35 8.90
CA ASN A 7 -27.83 27.66 9.50
C ASN A 7 -27.22 28.65 8.49
N VAL A 8 -26.34 28.20 7.59
CA VAL A 8 -25.81 29.04 6.50
C VAL A 8 -26.92 29.41 5.51
N ALA A 9 -27.72 28.45 5.05
CA ALA A 9 -28.82 28.72 4.13
C ALA A 9 -29.85 29.70 4.74
N GLU A 10 -30.24 29.51 6.00
CA GLU A 10 -31.16 30.39 6.71
C GLU A 10 -30.58 31.81 6.89
N LYS A 11 -29.30 31.92 7.28
CA LYS A 11 -28.60 33.21 7.40
C LYS A 11 -28.50 33.93 6.07
N VAL A 12 -28.28 33.20 4.98
CA VAL A 12 -28.28 33.79 3.64
C VAL A 12 -29.68 34.27 3.28
N ASP A 13 -30.73 33.47 3.46
CA ASP A 13 -32.10 33.90 3.19
C ASP A 13 -32.52 35.11 4.05
N GLU A 14 -32.08 35.19 5.31
CA GLU A 14 -32.23 36.38 6.16
C GLU A 14 -31.45 37.58 5.60
N PHE A 15 -30.18 37.38 5.25
CA PHE A 15 -29.34 38.42 4.65
C PHE A 15 -29.95 38.98 3.36
N LEU A 16 -30.44 38.11 2.46
CA LEU A 16 -31.10 38.49 1.22
C LEU A 16 -32.34 39.35 1.50
N ARG A 17 -33.22 38.92 2.42
CA ARG A 17 -34.41 39.69 2.84
C ARG A 17 -34.04 41.07 3.42
N ASN A 18 -32.98 41.13 4.20
CA ASN A 18 -32.47 42.38 4.78
C ASN A 18 -31.89 43.32 3.71
N GLN A 19 -31.27 42.80 2.64
CA GLN A 19 -30.77 43.65 1.55
C GLN A 19 -31.89 44.22 0.68
N VAL A 20 -32.93 43.42 0.39
CA VAL A 20 -34.12 43.85 -0.39
C VAL A 20 -34.83 45.02 0.30
N SER A 21 -34.99 44.96 1.62
CA SER A 21 -35.68 46.00 2.41
C SER A 21 -34.81 47.21 2.77
N SER A 22 -33.50 47.17 2.49
CA SER A 22 -32.59 48.26 2.87
C SER A 22 -32.59 49.41 1.85
N ASP A 23 -32.65 50.65 2.33
CA ASP A 23 -32.50 51.88 1.51
C ASP A 23 -31.03 52.22 1.20
N HIS A 24 -30.11 51.25 1.35
CA HIS A 24 -28.69 51.49 1.10
C HIS A 24 -28.42 51.80 -0.37
N ALA A 25 -27.43 52.66 -0.61
CA ALA A 25 -26.97 52.96 -1.94
C ALA A 25 -26.46 51.70 -2.66
N CYS A 26 -26.73 51.62 -3.96
CA CYS A 26 -26.41 50.49 -4.84
C CYS A 26 -25.02 49.88 -4.68
N HIS A 27 -23.98 50.73 -4.58
CA HIS A 27 -22.60 50.27 -4.43
C HIS A 27 -22.38 49.49 -3.12
N ALA A 28 -23.05 49.89 -2.03
CA ALA A 28 -22.94 49.22 -0.74
C ALA A 28 -23.64 47.86 -0.75
N LYS A 29 -24.79 47.75 -1.42
CA LYS A 29 -25.50 46.47 -1.60
C LYS A 29 -24.65 45.47 -2.39
N LEU A 30 -24.12 45.89 -3.55
CA LEU A 30 -23.26 45.05 -4.40
C LEU A 30 -21.99 44.60 -3.66
N TYR A 31 -21.38 45.49 -2.88
CA TYR A 31 -20.22 45.14 -2.06
C TYR A 31 -20.55 44.03 -1.05
N ARG A 32 -21.67 44.15 -0.33
CA ARG A 32 -22.11 43.14 0.65
C ARG A 32 -22.41 41.79 0.00
N TYR A 33 -23.11 41.78 -1.14
CA TYR A 33 -23.35 40.54 -1.89
C TYR A 33 -22.05 39.87 -2.32
N ARG A 34 -21.09 40.63 -2.86
CA ARG A 34 -19.77 40.10 -3.24
C ARG A 34 -19.00 39.55 -2.05
N ASN A 35 -19.06 40.22 -0.90
CA ASN A 35 -18.43 39.72 0.31
C ASN A 35 -19.08 38.40 0.78
N MET A 36 -20.41 38.30 0.72
CA MET A 36 -21.13 37.06 1.01
C MET A 36 -20.75 35.92 0.05
N LEU A 37 -20.65 36.19 -1.25
CA LEU A 37 -20.18 35.21 -2.23
C LEU A 37 -18.77 34.69 -1.92
N ASN A 38 -17.86 35.58 -1.52
CA ASN A 38 -16.51 35.18 -1.15
C ASN A 38 -16.54 34.20 0.05
N HIS A 39 -17.32 34.50 1.09
CA HIS A 39 -17.49 33.59 2.23
C HIS A 39 -18.11 32.24 1.84
N LEU A 40 -19.14 32.24 0.98
CA LEU A 40 -19.74 31.01 0.48
C LEU A 40 -18.75 30.18 -0.35
N HIS A 41 -17.90 30.81 -1.15
CA HIS A 41 -16.84 30.10 -1.87
C HIS A 41 -15.80 29.49 -0.93
N GLU A 42 -15.43 30.18 0.16
CA GLU A 42 -14.57 29.62 1.21
C GLU A 42 -15.20 28.39 1.86
N ASP A 43 -16.48 28.46 2.22
CA ASP A 43 -17.23 27.34 2.80
C ASP A 43 -17.34 26.15 1.83
N VAL A 44 -17.64 26.40 0.56
CA VAL A 44 -17.66 25.38 -0.50
C VAL A 44 -16.30 24.69 -0.65
N ASN A 45 -15.20 25.47 -0.66
CA ASN A 45 -13.86 24.91 -0.76
C ASN A 45 -13.50 24.07 0.49
N LEU A 46 -13.94 24.50 1.67
CA LEU A 46 -13.75 23.74 2.91
C LEU A 46 -14.50 22.40 2.85
N VAL A 47 -15.77 22.40 2.44
CA VAL A 47 -16.58 21.17 2.31
C VAL A 47 -15.99 20.23 1.26
N TYR A 48 -15.55 20.76 0.12
CA TYR A 48 -14.85 19.98 -0.91
C TYR A 48 -13.56 19.34 -0.37
N SER A 49 -12.77 20.06 0.44
CA SER A 49 -11.58 19.50 1.07
C SER A 49 -11.89 18.35 2.02
N LYS A 50 -13.01 18.43 2.77
CA LYS A 50 -13.49 17.34 3.63
C LYS A 50 -13.94 16.14 2.82
N GLU A 51 -14.69 16.34 1.72
CA GLU A 51 -15.07 15.25 0.81
C GLU A 51 -13.84 14.51 0.29
N LYS A 52 -12.84 15.27 -0.19
CA LYS A 52 -11.58 14.68 -0.69
C LYS A 52 -10.86 13.86 0.38
N ALA A 53 -10.79 14.36 1.61
CA ALA A 53 -10.16 13.66 2.72
C ALA A 53 -10.89 12.35 3.05
N LEU A 54 -12.22 12.35 3.11
CA LEU A 54 -13.03 11.16 3.36
C LEU A 54 -12.89 10.11 2.26
N VAL A 55 -12.88 10.53 0.99
CA VAL A 55 -12.64 9.64 -0.16
C VAL A 55 -11.24 9.01 -0.09
N GLN A 56 -10.23 9.79 0.32
CA GLN A 56 -8.88 9.27 0.52
C GLN A 56 -8.83 8.25 1.66
N THR A 57 -9.51 8.50 2.78
CA THR A 57 -9.64 7.52 3.87
C THR A 57 -10.26 6.22 3.37
N ILE A 58 -11.42 6.28 2.69
CA ILE A 58 -12.10 5.09 2.16
C ILE A 58 -11.18 4.29 1.25
N THR A 59 -10.55 4.93 0.26
CA THR A 59 -9.67 4.23 -0.69
C THR A 59 -8.45 3.61 -0.02
N SER A 60 -7.85 4.28 0.97
CA SER A 60 -6.73 3.72 1.72
C SER A 60 -7.12 2.51 2.58
N GLU A 61 -8.27 2.55 3.24
CA GLU A 61 -8.76 1.44 4.07
C GLU A 61 -9.20 0.25 3.20
N GLU A 62 -9.78 0.49 2.01
CA GLU A 62 -10.10 -0.55 1.03
C GLU A 62 -8.84 -1.30 0.55
N ALA A 63 -7.73 -0.57 0.34
CA ALA A 63 -6.45 -1.18 0.00
C ALA A 63 -5.93 -2.09 1.12
N VAL A 64 -5.99 -1.62 2.38
CA VAL A 64 -5.59 -2.42 3.56
C VAL A 64 -6.45 -3.68 3.68
N ILE A 65 -7.76 -3.59 3.46
CA ILE A 65 -8.65 -4.77 3.46
C ILE A 65 -8.24 -5.75 2.35
N GLY A 66 -7.90 -5.26 1.16
CA GLY A 66 -7.42 -6.10 0.05
C GLY A 66 -6.15 -6.87 0.41
N ASP A 67 -5.20 -6.22 1.08
CA ASP A 67 -3.97 -6.86 1.57
C ASP A 67 -4.27 -7.92 2.64
N LEU A 68 -5.11 -7.60 3.62
CA LEU A 68 -5.53 -8.55 4.67
C LEU A 68 -6.26 -9.77 4.09
N GLN A 69 -7.14 -9.57 3.10
CA GLN A 69 -7.82 -10.66 2.41
C GLN A 69 -6.83 -11.57 1.68
N THR A 70 -5.78 -10.99 1.08
CA THR A 70 -4.70 -11.75 0.44
C THR A 70 -3.92 -12.57 1.47
N GLN A 71 -3.61 -11.99 2.64
CA GLN A 71 -2.96 -12.71 3.73
C GLN A 71 -3.82 -13.88 4.25
N ILE A 72 -5.11 -13.64 4.47
CA ILE A 72 -6.07 -14.68 4.88
C ILE A 72 -6.13 -15.81 3.85
N LYS A 73 -6.14 -15.49 2.56
CA LYS A 73 -6.15 -16.48 1.47
C LYS A 73 -4.87 -17.31 1.49
N ASN A 74 -3.71 -16.67 1.54
CA ASN A 74 -2.41 -17.35 1.56
C ASN A 74 -2.29 -18.28 2.78
N LEU A 75 -2.70 -17.81 3.96
CA LEU A 75 -2.71 -18.62 5.18
C LEU A 75 -3.57 -19.88 5.04
N LYS A 76 -4.75 -19.76 4.42
CA LYS A 76 -5.65 -20.90 4.18
C LYS A 76 -5.08 -21.88 3.16
N GLU A 77 -4.44 -21.39 2.09
CA GLU A 77 -3.80 -22.23 1.08
C GLU A 77 -2.59 -22.98 1.66
N GLU A 78 -1.74 -22.29 2.42
CA GLU A 78 -0.60 -22.90 3.11
C GLU A 78 -1.06 -23.98 4.09
N ALA A 79 -2.09 -23.70 4.88
CA ALA A 79 -2.63 -24.67 5.82
C ALA A 79 -3.27 -25.88 5.13
N ALA A 80 -3.91 -25.69 3.95
CA ALA A 80 -4.45 -26.78 3.16
C ALA A 80 -3.35 -27.71 2.64
N GLU A 81 -2.24 -27.15 2.15
CA GLU A 81 -1.07 -27.93 1.69
C GLU A 81 -0.38 -28.64 2.87
N LYS A 82 -0.16 -27.96 4.00
CA LYS A 82 0.37 -28.59 5.23
C LYS A 82 -0.51 -29.76 5.69
N ARG A 83 -1.84 -29.59 5.70
CA ARG A 83 -2.80 -30.64 6.07
C ARG A 83 -2.74 -31.82 5.11
N LYS A 84 -2.58 -31.57 3.81
CA LYS A 84 -2.41 -32.63 2.80
C LYS A 84 -1.11 -33.41 3.03
N ALA A 85 0.00 -32.72 3.31
CA ALA A 85 1.27 -33.35 3.64
C ALA A 85 1.17 -34.21 4.92
N CYS A 86 0.53 -33.72 5.98
CA CYS A 86 0.25 -34.51 7.19
C CYS A 86 -0.52 -35.80 6.89
N LYS A 87 -1.57 -35.71 6.06
CA LYS A 87 -2.38 -36.88 5.65
C LYS A 87 -1.56 -37.91 4.89
N GLN A 88 -0.76 -37.47 3.92
CA GLN A 88 0.11 -38.36 3.15
C GLN A 88 1.12 -39.07 4.04
N ALA A 89 1.76 -38.34 4.97
CA ALA A 89 2.70 -38.94 5.91
C ALA A 89 2.02 -39.99 6.81
N ARG A 90 0.80 -39.71 7.28
CA ARG A 90 0.01 -40.68 8.07
C ARG A 90 -0.37 -41.90 7.24
N GLU A 91 -0.84 -41.71 6.00
CA GLU A 91 -1.18 -42.82 5.09
C GLU A 91 0.04 -43.71 4.79
N GLU A 92 1.21 -43.11 4.57
CA GLU A 92 2.47 -43.84 4.39
C GLU A 92 2.86 -44.62 5.64
N ALA A 93 2.74 -44.03 6.84
CA ALA A 93 2.98 -44.71 8.11
C ALA A 93 2.02 -45.90 8.32
N CYS A 94 0.74 -45.72 8.02
CA CYS A 94 -0.25 -46.80 8.08
C CYS A 94 0.06 -47.93 7.08
N ALA A 95 0.51 -47.61 5.87
CA ALA A 95 0.92 -48.59 4.87
C ALA A 95 2.16 -49.38 5.32
N GLN A 96 3.13 -48.71 5.97
CA GLN A 96 4.30 -49.34 6.57
C GLN A 96 3.91 -50.27 7.72
N TYR A 97 3.03 -49.84 8.62
CA TYR A 97 2.50 -50.67 9.70
C TYR A 97 1.85 -51.95 9.18
N GLU A 98 1.02 -51.85 8.14
CA GLU A 98 0.37 -53.00 7.53
C GLU A 98 1.38 -53.97 6.89
N MET A 99 2.45 -53.43 6.30
CA MET A 99 3.53 -54.19 5.68
C MET A 99 4.38 -54.92 6.72
N TYR A 100 4.90 -54.22 7.73
CA TYR A 100 5.67 -54.83 8.82
C TYR A 100 4.84 -55.83 9.62
N GLY A 101 3.54 -55.57 9.82
CA GLY A 101 2.62 -56.53 10.44
C GLY A 101 2.46 -57.83 9.65
N LYS A 102 2.57 -57.79 8.31
CA LYS A 102 2.60 -59.00 7.45
C LYS A 102 3.94 -59.73 7.58
N GLU A 103 5.06 -59.00 7.56
CA GLU A 103 6.41 -59.59 7.72
C GLU A 103 6.59 -60.25 9.08
N LEU A 104 6.08 -59.65 10.16
CA LEU A 104 6.13 -60.21 11.51
C LEU A 104 5.35 -61.53 11.61
N LYS A 105 4.17 -61.61 10.96
CA LYS A 105 3.38 -62.85 10.86
C LYS A 105 4.14 -63.94 10.11
N GLU A 106 4.81 -63.59 9.02
CA GLU A 106 5.65 -64.52 8.25
C GLU A 106 6.85 -65.02 9.07
N LEU A 107 7.57 -64.13 9.76
CA LEU A 107 8.65 -64.52 10.68
C LEU A 107 8.18 -65.46 11.79
N LYS A 108 6.99 -65.21 12.34
CA LYS A 108 6.38 -66.06 13.37
C LYS A 108 6.05 -67.46 12.82
N GLN A 109 5.54 -67.55 11.60
CA GLN A 109 5.28 -68.84 10.92
C GLN A 109 6.58 -69.63 10.67
N ILE A 110 7.64 -68.94 10.23
CA ILE A 110 8.97 -69.57 10.03
C ILE A 110 9.50 -70.14 11.35
N GLY A 111 9.37 -69.40 12.45
CA GLY A 111 9.82 -69.85 13.78
C GLY A 111 9.03 -71.03 14.35
N GLN A 112 7.77 -71.22 13.95
CA GLN A 112 6.90 -72.30 14.44
C GLN A 112 7.04 -73.62 13.67
N SER A 113 7.78 -73.66 12.55
CA SER A 113 7.91 -74.87 11.72
C SER A 113 9.30 -75.51 11.87
N PRO A 114 9.50 -76.49 12.78
CA PRO A 114 10.81 -77.07 13.08
C PRO A 114 11.41 -77.95 11.96
N GLN A 115 10.65 -78.30 10.91
CA GLN A 115 11.10 -79.25 9.87
C GLN A 115 11.17 -78.68 8.43
N GLN A 116 10.74 -77.43 8.19
CA GLN A 116 10.79 -76.81 6.85
C GLN A 116 11.41 -75.39 6.75
N PRO A 117 12.26 -74.91 7.69
CA PRO A 117 12.68 -73.51 7.69
C PRO A 117 13.48 -73.13 6.44
N LEU A 118 14.29 -74.03 5.86
CA LEU A 118 15.13 -73.69 4.72
C LEU A 118 14.39 -73.44 3.41
N ALA A 119 13.35 -74.23 3.11
CA ALA A 119 12.61 -74.09 1.84
C ALA A 119 11.80 -72.79 1.82
N LEU A 120 11.20 -72.43 2.96
CA LEU A 120 10.50 -71.15 3.13
C LEU A 120 11.47 -69.97 3.11
N PHE A 121 12.59 -70.02 3.84
CA PHE A 121 13.59 -68.94 3.85
C PHE A 121 14.15 -68.63 2.44
N GLN A 122 14.40 -69.66 1.62
CA GLN A 122 14.88 -69.46 0.24
C GLN A 122 13.83 -68.75 -0.64
N SER A 123 12.55 -68.98 -0.41
CA SER A 123 11.46 -68.33 -1.15
C SER A 123 11.30 -66.86 -0.77
N VAL A 124 11.48 -66.53 0.51
CA VAL A 124 11.46 -65.15 1.04
C VAL A 124 12.65 -64.34 0.52
N LEU A 125 13.87 -64.89 0.62
CA LEU A 125 15.07 -64.23 0.10
C LEU A 125 15.00 -64.00 -1.43
N ARG A 126 14.38 -64.92 -2.18
CA ARG A 126 14.15 -64.75 -3.63
C ARG A 126 13.15 -63.63 -3.95
N ARG A 127 12.11 -63.44 -3.13
CA ARG A 127 11.16 -62.32 -3.31
C ARG A 127 11.78 -60.98 -2.94
N ALA A 128 12.53 -60.92 -1.84
CA ALA A 128 13.28 -59.73 -1.45
C ALA A 128 14.32 -59.32 -2.51
N SER A 129 14.96 -60.30 -3.16
CA SER A 129 15.90 -60.05 -4.26
C SER A 129 15.24 -59.58 -5.58
N ARG A 130 13.91 -59.74 -5.76
CA ARG A 130 13.20 -59.41 -7.01
C ARG A 130 12.47 -58.05 -6.97
N LYS A 131 12.20 -57.48 -5.78
CA LYS A 131 11.60 -56.15 -5.66
C LYS A 131 12.69 -55.10 -5.40
N GLN A 132 12.97 -54.31 -6.45
CA GLN A 132 13.77 -53.09 -6.61
C GLN A 132 14.92 -52.70 -5.62
N PRO A 133 16.03 -52.13 -6.15
CA PRO A 133 17.28 -51.88 -5.44
C PRO A 133 17.25 -50.83 -4.30
N ASN A 134 16.13 -50.14 -4.07
CA ASN A 134 16.08 -49.02 -3.11
C ASN A 134 15.56 -49.40 -1.71
N GLY A 135 15.08 -50.64 -1.50
CA GLY A 135 14.48 -51.07 -0.22
C GLY A 135 15.43 -51.66 0.83
N LEU A 136 16.74 -51.73 0.57
CA LEU A 136 17.69 -52.51 1.37
C LEU A 136 18.67 -51.68 2.24
N SER A 137 18.41 -50.39 2.44
CA SER A 137 19.15 -49.54 3.41
C SER A 137 18.88 -49.88 4.88
N LEU A 138 17.90 -50.74 5.19
CA LEU A 138 17.37 -50.97 6.54
C LEU A 138 18.25 -51.85 7.45
N LEU A 139 19.43 -52.30 7.00
CA LEU A 139 20.37 -53.11 7.81
C LEU A 139 21.69 -52.39 8.16
N GLY A 140 21.80 -51.09 7.90
CA GLY A 140 22.99 -50.30 8.27
C GLY A 140 24.25 -50.65 7.47
N ILE A 141 24.11 -51.15 6.25
CA ILE A 141 25.24 -51.35 5.33
C ILE A 141 25.30 -50.12 4.41
N THR A 142 26.14 -49.15 4.79
CA THR A 142 26.35 -47.93 4.00
C THR A 142 26.87 -48.26 2.60
N SER A 143 26.35 -47.52 1.63
CA SER A 143 26.59 -47.57 0.19
C SER A 143 28.08 -47.68 -0.18
N GLY A 144 28.55 -48.90 -0.43
CA GLY A 144 29.89 -49.18 -0.94
C GLY A 144 30.01 -50.63 -1.40
N SER A 145 29.76 -50.88 -2.70
CA SER A 145 30.08 -52.06 -3.53
C SER A 145 29.95 -53.50 -2.97
N THR A 146 29.37 -53.72 -1.79
CA THR A 146 29.39 -55.02 -1.09
C THR A 146 28.00 -55.63 -0.83
N ALA A 147 26.91 -54.93 -1.16
CA ALA A 147 25.54 -55.40 -0.92
C ALA A 147 25.18 -56.69 -1.69
N THR A 148 25.83 -56.97 -2.82
CA THR A 148 25.66 -58.24 -3.56
C THR A 148 26.36 -59.43 -2.90
N LEU A 149 27.31 -59.20 -1.99
CA LEU A 149 28.03 -60.26 -1.27
C LEU A 149 27.28 -60.75 -0.02
N SER A 150 26.52 -59.90 0.67
CA SER A 150 25.79 -60.28 1.89
C SER A 150 24.59 -61.19 1.62
N SER A 151 23.80 -60.89 0.58
CA SER A 151 22.69 -61.75 0.13
C SER A 151 23.19 -63.07 -0.47
N ARG A 152 24.33 -63.05 -1.17
CA ARG A 152 25.03 -64.27 -1.63
C ARG A 152 25.58 -65.09 -0.45
N ARG A 153 26.10 -64.45 0.59
CA ARG A 153 26.55 -65.11 1.82
C ARG A 153 25.39 -65.76 2.57
N LEU A 154 24.25 -65.09 2.74
CA LEU A 154 23.05 -65.68 3.35
C LEU A 154 22.53 -66.88 2.55
N VAL A 155 22.43 -66.78 1.22
CA VAL A 155 22.03 -67.91 0.36
C VAL A 155 23.06 -69.05 0.43
N SER A 156 24.36 -68.74 0.54
CA SER A 156 25.39 -69.77 0.74
C SER A 156 25.27 -70.44 2.11
N SER A 157 25.10 -69.68 3.20
CA SER A 157 24.93 -70.22 4.56
C SER A 157 23.67 -71.08 4.69
N VAL A 158 22.58 -70.72 3.99
CA VAL A 158 21.37 -71.54 3.90
C VAL A 158 21.66 -72.85 3.15
N ARG A 159 22.40 -72.83 2.03
CA ARG A 159 22.85 -74.08 1.39
C ARG A 159 23.77 -74.92 2.28
N GLU A 160 24.64 -74.29 3.07
CA GLU A 160 25.52 -74.97 4.02
C GLU A 160 24.73 -75.67 5.15
N LEU A 161 23.68 -75.03 5.67
CA LEU A 161 22.77 -75.63 6.65
C LEU A 161 21.96 -76.81 6.07
N GLN A 162 21.62 -76.77 4.78
CA GLN A 162 20.89 -77.85 4.10
C GLN A 162 21.72 -79.13 4.01
N ALA A 163 23.03 -78.99 3.78
CA ALA A 163 23.97 -80.11 3.80
C ALA A 163 24.16 -80.70 5.21
N CYS A 164 24.03 -79.89 6.27
CA CYS A 164 24.10 -80.36 7.65
C CYS A 164 22.88 -81.20 8.08
N ILE A 165 21.65 -80.81 7.68
CA ILE A 165 20.42 -81.54 8.02
C ILE A 165 20.39 -82.93 7.35
N ALA A 166 20.96 -83.07 6.16
CA ALA A 166 21.08 -84.35 5.46
C ALA A 166 22.05 -85.34 6.14
N GLN A 167 22.94 -84.87 7.03
CA GLN A 167 23.94 -85.72 7.71
C GLN A 167 23.53 -86.18 9.10
N SER A 168 22.57 -85.52 9.76
CA SER A 168 22.06 -85.92 11.08
C SER A 168 21.03 -87.05 10.99
N GLY A 169 21.25 -88.02 10.10
CA GLY A 169 20.37 -89.16 9.87
C GLY A 169 20.14 -89.99 11.12
N ASP A 170 19.13 -89.58 11.89
CA ASP A 170 18.42 -90.41 12.83
C ASP A 170 16.92 -90.19 12.61
N MET A 171 16.44 -90.79 11.51
CA MET A 171 15.03 -90.91 11.15
C MET A 171 14.80 -92.40 10.89
N SER A 172 14.66 -93.13 12.00
CA SER A 172 14.13 -94.49 11.97
C SER A 172 12.65 -94.45 11.59
N ALA A 173 12.35 -95.19 10.52
CA ALA A 173 11.11 -95.91 10.24
C ALA A 173 9.76 -95.16 10.33
N LEU A 174 9.14 -94.98 9.15
CA LEU A 174 7.75 -95.41 8.94
C LEU A 174 7.55 -95.73 7.46
N GLN A 175 7.68 -97.02 7.14
CA GLN A 175 7.08 -97.62 5.95
C GLN A 175 5.55 -97.52 6.07
N LEU A 176 4.90 -96.98 5.04
CA LEU A 176 3.56 -97.42 4.69
C LEU A 176 3.53 -97.72 3.19
N SER A 177 3.07 -98.93 2.95
CA SER A 177 3.03 -99.72 1.74
C SER A 177 2.02 -99.25 0.70
N GLY A 178 2.31 -99.55 -0.56
CA GLY A 178 1.35 -100.17 -1.47
C GLY A 178 0.78 -99.28 -2.59
N GLY A 179 1.20 -99.56 -3.83
CA GLY A 179 0.52 -99.15 -5.05
C GLY A 179 1.43 -98.94 -6.27
N GLN A 180 1.70 -100.02 -7.02
CA GLN A 180 2.10 -99.96 -8.45
C GLN A 180 0.84 -99.80 -9.33
N PRO A 181 0.91 -99.75 -10.68
CA PRO A 181 1.59 -98.76 -11.54
C PRO A 181 0.66 -98.28 -12.69
N GLU A 182 0.99 -97.21 -13.41
CA GLU A 182 0.77 -97.15 -14.87
C GLU A 182 1.80 -96.20 -15.53
N GLU A 183 2.77 -96.85 -16.17
CA GLU A 183 3.22 -96.64 -17.56
C GLU A 183 2.92 -95.29 -18.23
N PHE A 184 3.97 -94.52 -18.57
CA PHE A 184 4.20 -93.96 -19.91
C PHE A 184 5.62 -93.36 -20.00
N ALA A 185 6.36 -93.80 -21.01
CA ALA A 185 7.66 -93.29 -21.47
C ALA A 185 7.53 -93.03 -23.00
N PRO A 186 8.53 -92.48 -23.71
CA PRO A 186 9.51 -91.42 -23.39
C PRO A 186 9.63 -90.38 -24.54
N THR A 187 10.45 -89.34 -24.34
CA THR A 187 11.51 -88.81 -25.25
C THR A 187 12.11 -87.61 -24.50
N GLY A 188 13.41 -87.42 -24.30
CA GLY A 188 14.58 -87.92 -25.01
C GLY A 188 15.38 -86.69 -25.45
N GLU A 189 16.14 -86.08 -24.55
CA GLU A 189 17.25 -85.20 -24.94
C GLU A 189 18.34 -85.19 -23.84
N GLU A 190 19.44 -85.85 -24.16
CA GLU A 190 20.66 -85.94 -23.36
C GLU A 190 21.40 -84.59 -23.35
N VAL A 191 21.64 -84.04 -22.16
CA VAL A 191 22.71 -83.06 -21.96
C VAL A 191 23.48 -83.41 -20.69
N SER A 192 24.60 -84.10 -20.90
CA SER A 192 25.89 -83.97 -20.19
C SER A 192 25.82 -83.64 -18.69
N GLU A 193 25.77 -84.69 -17.87
CA GLU A 193 26.17 -84.66 -16.46
C GLU A 193 27.63 -84.19 -16.32
N HIS A 194 27.84 -82.94 -15.95
CA HIS A 194 28.96 -82.58 -15.09
C HIS A 194 28.50 -82.74 -13.65
N SER A 195 28.67 -83.96 -13.14
CA SER A 195 28.58 -84.28 -11.72
C SER A 195 29.67 -83.50 -10.97
N PHE A 196 29.34 -82.27 -10.54
CA PHE A 196 30.05 -81.61 -9.47
C PHE A 196 29.64 -82.30 -8.18
N ASP A 197 30.39 -83.32 -7.80
CA ASP A 197 30.37 -83.91 -6.47
C ASP A 197 31.00 -82.90 -5.48
N ASN A 198 30.24 -81.84 -5.20
CA ASN A 198 30.50 -80.87 -4.14
C ASN A 198 29.66 -81.25 -2.92
N THR A 199 29.75 -82.51 -2.48
CA THR A 199 29.28 -82.89 -1.15
C THR A 199 30.30 -82.37 -0.12
N VAL A 200 30.24 -81.05 0.11
CA VAL A 200 31.00 -80.42 1.19
C VAL A 200 30.45 -80.96 2.51
N THR A 201 31.17 -81.90 3.10
CA THR A 201 30.83 -82.50 4.39
C THR A 201 31.23 -81.52 5.50
N PHE A 202 30.25 -80.81 6.07
CA PHE A 202 30.49 -79.94 7.21
C PHE A 202 30.49 -80.75 8.50
N GLY A 203 31.60 -80.71 9.25
CA GLY A 203 31.66 -81.37 10.56
C GLY A 203 30.61 -80.78 11.54
N PRO A 204 30.10 -81.58 12.50
CA PRO A 204 28.99 -81.22 13.40
C PRO A 204 29.19 -79.89 14.16
N LYS A 205 30.45 -79.57 14.51
CA LYS A 205 30.81 -78.29 15.16
C LYS A 205 30.53 -77.06 14.29
N ARG A 206 30.59 -77.18 12.96
CA ARG A 206 30.31 -76.07 12.03
C ARG A 206 28.81 -75.85 11.87
N CYS A 207 28.02 -76.93 11.82
CA CYS A 207 26.57 -76.86 11.77
C CYS A 207 25.98 -76.16 13.00
N GLU A 208 26.51 -76.45 14.19
CA GLU A 208 26.05 -75.79 15.42
C GLU A 208 26.38 -74.28 15.45
N LYS A 209 27.52 -73.89 14.87
CA LYS A 209 27.90 -72.47 14.74
C LYS A 209 26.97 -71.72 13.80
N GLU A 210 26.62 -72.29 12.65
CA GLU A 210 25.68 -71.66 11.70
C GLU A 210 24.25 -71.63 12.24
N ARG A 211 23.83 -72.65 13.01
CA ARG A 211 22.54 -72.63 13.72
C ARG A 211 22.43 -71.45 14.68
N LYS A 212 23.43 -71.26 15.56
CA LYS A 212 23.44 -70.14 16.50
C LYS A 212 23.39 -68.78 15.78
N LYS A 213 24.15 -68.62 14.69
CA LYS A 213 24.09 -67.40 13.88
C LYS A 213 22.70 -67.15 13.30
N LEU A 214 22.01 -68.20 12.83
CA LEU A 214 20.66 -68.09 12.30
C LEU A 214 19.65 -67.71 13.40
N GLU A 215 19.74 -68.34 14.57
CA GLU A 215 18.91 -68.02 15.74
C GLU A 215 19.11 -66.57 16.19
N ASP A 216 20.36 -66.12 16.28
CA ASP A 216 20.70 -64.73 16.62
C ASP A 216 20.19 -63.75 15.57
N ALA A 217 20.37 -64.06 14.28
CA ALA A 217 19.88 -63.23 13.18
C ALA A 217 18.34 -63.17 13.16
N TRP A 218 17.66 -64.28 13.40
CA TRP A 218 16.20 -64.35 13.48
C TRP A 218 15.68 -63.54 14.67
N ARG A 219 16.27 -63.70 15.85
CA ARG A 219 15.90 -62.93 17.05
C ARG A 219 16.05 -61.44 16.82
N LYS A 220 17.19 -61.04 16.21
CA LYS A 220 17.44 -59.64 15.88
C LYS A 220 16.42 -59.10 14.88
N ALA A 221 16.16 -59.84 13.80
CA ALA A 221 15.16 -59.46 12.80
C ALA A 221 13.76 -59.35 13.41
N PHE A 222 13.37 -60.30 14.27
CA PHE A 222 12.09 -60.28 14.95
C PHE A 222 11.93 -59.02 15.82
N MET A 223 12.90 -58.73 16.69
CA MET A 223 12.87 -57.54 17.55
C MET A 223 12.84 -56.25 16.73
N THR A 224 13.61 -56.18 15.62
CA THR A 224 13.59 -55.01 14.74
C THR A 224 12.25 -54.81 14.05
N ILE A 225 11.61 -55.88 13.55
CA ILE A 225 10.29 -55.75 12.91
C ILE A 225 9.23 -55.40 13.96
N GLU A 226 9.30 -55.96 15.16
CA GLU A 226 8.39 -55.61 16.26
C GLU A 226 8.48 -54.12 16.63
N ASP A 227 9.69 -53.58 16.77
CA ASP A 227 9.95 -52.16 17.00
C ASP A 227 9.43 -51.27 15.85
N LEU A 228 9.61 -51.71 14.60
CA LEU A 228 9.07 -51.03 13.42
C LEU A 228 7.54 -51.05 13.38
N VAL A 229 6.90 -52.15 13.79
CA VAL A 229 5.43 -52.26 13.90
C VAL A 229 4.92 -51.26 14.94
N GLU A 230 5.51 -51.22 16.12
CA GLU A 230 5.09 -50.30 17.19
C GLU A 230 5.27 -48.82 16.79
N THR A 231 6.41 -48.50 16.19
CA THR A 231 6.72 -47.12 15.74
C THR A 231 5.78 -46.69 14.61
N SER A 232 5.55 -47.54 13.61
CA SER A 232 4.65 -47.23 12.49
C SER A 232 3.18 -47.21 12.90
N GLN A 233 2.76 -48.03 13.88
CA GLN A 233 1.43 -47.95 14.47
C GLN A 233 1.22 -46.59 15.15
N SER A 234 2.16 -46.20 16.01
CA SER A 234 2.09 -44.93 16.72
C SER A 234 2.02 -43.75 15.74
N ALA A 235 2.82 -43.78 14.68
CA ALA A 235 2.80 -42.75 13.62
C ALA A 235 1.53 -42.79 12.75
N CYS A 236 0.90 -43.94 12.56
CA CYS A 236 -0.38 -44.09 11.86
C CYS A 236 -1.55 -43.53 12.67
N GLU A 237 -1.52 -43.67 13.99
CA GLU A 237 -2.55 -43.17 14.91
C GLU A 237 -2.34 -41.69 15.28
N ASP A 238 -1.16 -41.13 15.04
CA ASP A 238 -0.83 -39.74 15.37
C ASP A 238 -1.54 -38.74 14.43
N ASP A 239 -2.40 -37.91 15.01
CA ASP A 239 -3.07 -36.78 14.36
C ASP A 239 -2.50 -35.42 14.81
N SER A 240 -1.39 -35.42 15.57
CA SER A 240 -0.76 -34.21 16.11
C SER A 240 -0.39 -33.19 15.03
N CYS A 241 0.06 -33.66 13.86
CA CYS A 241 0.36 -32.82 12.70
C CYS A 241 -0.87 -32.06 12.20
N GLU A 242 -2.01 -32.74 12.07
CA GLU A 242 -3.27 -32.13 11.60
C GLU A 242 -3.81 -31.13 12.64
N LYS A 243 -3.77 -31.50 13.93
CA LYS A 243 -4.17 -30.64 15.05
C LYS A 243 -3.28 -29.41 15.19
N ALA A 244 -1.98 -29.55 14.97
CA ALA A 244 -1.05 -28.42 15.02
C ALA A 244 -1.35 -27.39 13.93
N VAL A 245 -1.64 -27.85 12.70
CA VAL A 245 -2.04 -26.96 11.59
C VAL A 245 -3.38 -26.29 11.88
N GLU A 246 -4.33 -27.01 12.47
CA GLU A 246 -5.63 -26.43 12.88
C GLU A 246 -5.46 -25.37 13.97
N ALA A 247 -4.67 -25.66 15.01
CA ALA A 247 -4.35 -24.70 16.06
C ALA A 247 -3.62 -23.46 15.52
N GLU A 248 -2.74 -23.61 14.52
CA GLU A 248 -2.08 -22.50 13.84
C GLU A 248 -3.12 -21.59 13.16
N ILE A 249 -4.06 -22.15 12.39
CA ILE A 249 -5.15 -21.39 11.76
C ILE A 249 -6.06 -20.73 12.81
N GLU A 250 -6.48 -21.47 13.83
CA GLU A 250 -7.34 -20.96 14.90
C GLU A 250 -6.68 -19.81 15.68
N SER A 251 -5.35 -19.78 15.75
CA SER A 251 -4.63 -18.68 16.39
C SER A 251 -4.46 -17.45 15.50
N GLN A 252 -4.20 -17.65 14.19
CA GLN A 252 -3.82 -16.56 13.28
C GLN A 252 -5.02 -15.94 12.53
N LEU A 253 -6.05 -16.73 12.24
CA LEU A 253 -7.18 -16.28 11.44
C LEU A 253 -8.11 -15.29 12.17
N PRO A 254 -8.45 -15.48 13.46
CA PRO A 254 -9.29 -14.53 14.20
C PRO A 254 -8.76 -13.10 14.22
N PRO A 255 -7.48 -12.81 14.58
CA PRO A 255 -7.01 -11.43 14.62
C PRO A 255 -7.03 -10.75 13.24
N LEU A 256 -6.77 -11.48 12.16
CA LEU A 256 -6.88 -10.93 10.80
C LEU A 256 -8.32 -10.58 10.44
N ASN A 257 -9.29 -11.44 10.79
CA ASN A 257 -10.71 -11.16 10.56
C ASN A 257 -11.23 -10.01 11.43
N ASP A 258 -10.75 -9.89 12.67
CA ASP A 258 -11.07 -8.79 13.57
C ASP A 258 -10.54 -7.47 12.99
N GLU A 259 -9.30 -7.45 12.47
CA GLU A 259 -8.75 -6.28 11.81
C GLU A 259 -9.58 -5.90 10.56
N VAL A 260 -9.91 -6.87 9.69
CA VAL A 260 -10.80 -6.61 8.54
C VAL A 260 -12.14 -5.99 8.99
N SER A 261 -12.72 -6.50 10.08
CA SER A 261 -14.00 -6.01 10.61
C SER A 261 -13.90 -4.58 11.17
N GLN A 262 -12.79 -4.24 11.82
CA GLN A 262 -12.51 -2.89 12.28
C GLN A 262 -12.37 -1.92 11.10
N ARG A 263 -11.61 -2.30 10.07
CA ARG A 263 -11.40 -1.50 8.86
C ARG A 263 -12.72 -1.23 8.11
N ILE A 264 -13.57 -2.25 8.00
CA ILE A 264 -14.93 -2.11 7.43
C ILE A 264 -15.77 -1.11 8.23
N THR A 265 -15.61 -1.08 9.56
CA THR A 265 -16.33 -0.12 10.42
C THR A 265 -15.90 1.31 10.11
N VAL A 266 -14.60 1.56 9.97
CA VAL A 266 -14.04 2.86 9.56
C VAL A 266 -14.58 3.30 8.20
N ILE A 267 -14.59 2.39 7.21
CA ILE A 267 -15.16 2.68 5.88
C ILE A 267 -16.64 3.07 5.98
N ARG A 268 -17.44 2.34 6.76
CA ARG A 268 -18.88 2.63 6.92
C ARG A 268 -19.12 3.98 7.59
N GLU A 269 -18.30 4.35 8.56
CA GLU A 269 -18.35 5.66 9.19
C GLU A 269 -17.98 6.76 8.19
N ALA A 270 -16.86 6.62 7.48
CA ALA A 270 -16.43 7.57 6.45
C ALA A 270 -17.47 7.71 5.31
N GLN A 271 -18.13 6.62 4.90
CA GLN A 271 -19.22 6.65 3.91
C GLN A 271 -20.45 7.40 4.41
N ARG A 272 -20.80 7.24 5.69
CA ARG A 272 -21.91 7.99 6.32
C ARG A 272 -21.58 9.48 6.36
N ASP A 273 -20.37 9.82 6.77
CA ASP A 273 -19.92 11.21 6.85
C ASP A 273 -19.85 11.84 5.46
N LEU A 274 -19.38 11.09 4.45
CA LEU A 274 -19.33 11.52 3.06
C LEU A 274 -20.73 11.84 2.52
N ALA A 275 -21.74 11.05 2.87
CA ALA A 275 -23.12 11.35 2.50
C ALA A 275 -23.62 12.66 3.14
N GLY A 276 -23.23 12.93 4.40
CA GLY A 276 -23.52 14.20 5.07
C GLY A 276 -22.84 15.39 4.40
N VAL A 277 -21.54 15.28 4.10
CA VAL A 277 -20.75 16.31 3.41
C VAL A 277 -21.32 16.62 2.03
N ARG A 278 -21.78 15.61 1.27
CA ARG A 278 -22.42 15.83 -0.04
C ARG A 278 -23.75 16.56 0.05
N ALA A 279 -24.56 16.27 1.08
CA ALA A 279 -25.79 17.00 1.31
C ALA A 279 -25.51 18.48 1.69
N GLU A 280 -24.48 18.71 2.52
CA GLU A 280 -24.01 20.06 2.86
C GLU A 280 -23.50 20.82 1.62
N MET A 281 -22.72 20.16 0.76
CA MET A 281 -22.24 20.73 -0.50
C MET A 281 -23.40 21.17 -1.40
N SER A 282 -24.40 20.30 -1.61
CA SER A 282 -25.60 20.62 -2.41
C SER A 282 -26.34 21.83 -1.84
N THR A 283 -26.45 21.94 -0.52
CA THR A 283 -27.11 23.07 0.15
C THR A 283 -26.33 24.37 -0.07
N LEU A 284 -25.00 24.32 -0.01
CA LEU A 284 -24.14 25.47 -0.26
C LEU A 284 -24.18 25.91 -1.72
N GLU A 285 -24.21 24.97 -2.67
CA GLU A 285 -24.35 25.26 -4.11
C GLU A 285 -25.68 25.96 -4.41
N ASP A 286 -26.80 25.48 -3.86
CA ASP A 286 -28.11 26.13 -3.98
C ASP A 286 -28.09 27.55 -3.37
N THR A 287 -27.42 27.70 -2.22
CA THR A 287 -27.29 28.98 -1.52
C THR A 287 -26.43 29.97 -2.32
N LEU A 288 -25.32 29.49 -2.89
CA LEU A 288 -24.45 30.27 -3.78
C LEU A 288 -25.24 30.78 -4.99
N ALA A 289 -25.99 29.90 -5.66
CA ALA A 289 -26.80 30.26 -6.81
C ALA A 289 -27.85 31.36 -6.49
N LYS A 290 -28.47 31.30 -5.30
CA LYS A 290 -29.38 32.37 -4.83
C LYS A 290 -28.68 33.72 -4.68
N VAL A 291 -27.49 33.75 -4.07
CA VAL A 291 -26.73 34.99 -3.87
C VAL A 291 -26.21 35.54 -5.19
N GLU A 292 -25.78 34.67 -6.12
CA GLU A 292 -25.36 35.08 -7.46
C GLU A 292 -26.52 35.70 -8.24
N ALA A 293 -27.71 35.08 -8.21
CA ALA A 293 -28.91 35.64 -8.81
C ALA A 293 -29.26 37.01 -8.22
N ALA A 294 -29.29 37.14 -6.89
CA ALA A 294 -29.54 38.42 -6.21
C ALA A 294 -28.49 39.49 -6.54
N THR A 295 -27.22 39.08 -6.70
CA THR A 295 -26.13 39.97 -7.11
C THR A 295 -26.38 40.51 -8.51
N LYS A 296 -26.79 39.64 -9.44
CA LYS A 296 -27.09 40.00 -10.83
C LYS A 296 -28.29 40.94 -10.91
N ASP A 297 -29.40 40.59 -10.25
CA ASP A 297 -30.60 41.43 -10.22
C ASP A 297 -30.28 42.83 -9.66
N THR A 298 -29.54 42.89 -8.55
CA THR A 298 -29.11 44.16 -7.95
C THR A 298 -28.20 44.95 -8.91
N GLN A 299 -27.35 44.26 -9.67
CA GLN A 299 -26.47 44.92 -10.64
C GLN A 299 -27.27 45.56 -11.79
N GLU A 300 -28.29 44.86 -12.29
CA GLU A 300 -29.22 45.36 -13.31
C GLU A 300 -30.02 46.57 -12.81
N GLU A 301 -30.61 46.48 -11.61
CA GLU A 301 -31.36 47.58 -10.99
C GLU A 301 -30.49 48.84 -10.79
N CYS A 302 -29.24 48.64 -10.42
CA CYS A 302 -28.34 49.72 -10.07
C CYS A 302 -27.69 50.44 -11.25
N GLY A 303 -27.93 49.99 -12.49
CA GLY A 303 -27.33 50.57 -13.70
C GLY A 303 -25.79 50.63 -13.64
N ALA A 304 -25.17 49.80 -12.80
CA ALA A 304 -23.73 49.83 -12.58
C ALA A 304 -23.04 49.33 -13.85
N ALA A 305 -22.16 50.17 -14.42
CA ALA A 305 -21.41 49.84 -15.62
C ALA A 305 -20.71 48.48 -15.47
N GLU A 306 -21.08 47.52 -16.31
CA GLU A 306 -20.61 46.12 -16.36
C GLU A 306 -19.09 45.95 -16.41
N THR A 307 -18.33 47.02 -16.60
CA THR A 307 -16.92 46.95 -16.96
C THR A 307 -16.08 46.33 -15.85
N GLY A 308 -16.33 46.66 -14.58
CA GLY A 308 -15.62 46.06 -13.45
C GLY A 308 -16.14 44.68 -13.04
N SER A 309 -17.43 44.40 -13.26
CA SER A 309 -18.01 43.09 -12.92
C SER A 309 -17.53 42.01 -13.89
N LYS A 310 -17.43 42.33 -15.19
CA LYS A 310 -16.98 41.38 -16.22
C LYS A 310 -15.57 40.85 -15.96
N TYR A 311 -14.65 41.69 -15.47
CA TYR A 311 -13.30 41.22 -15.12
C TYR A 311 -13.33 40.26 -13.93
N LEU A 312 -14.10 40.56 -12.87
CA LEU A 312 -14.22 39.66 -11.72
C LEU A 312 -14.98 38.37 -12.07
N GLU A 313 -15.97 38.46 -12.96
CA GLU A 313 -16.73 37.32 -13.47
C GLU A 313 -15.82 36.41 -14.32
N ASN A 314 -14.99 36.98 -15.20
CA ASN A 314 -13.98 36.24 -15.94
C ASN A 314 -12.94 35.58 -15.01
N VAL A 315 -12.50 36.26 -13.94
CA VAL A 315 -11.59 35.66 -12.95
C VAL A 315 -12.25 34.51 -12.20
N ARG A 316 -13.54 34.65 -11.84
CA ARG A 316 -14.32 33.58 -11.20
C ARG A 316 -14.54 32.39 -12.12
N GLU A 317 -14.89 32.64 -13.38
CA GLU A 317 -15.03 31.60 -14.41
C GLU A 317 -13.70 30.89 -14.66
N LEU A 318 -12.58 31.63 -14.69
CA LEU A 318 -11.26 31.05 -14.81
C LEU A 318 -10.92 30.20 -13.58
N LEU A 319 -11.23 30.65 -12.37
CA LEU A 319 -11.06 29.88 -11.14
C LEU A 319 -11.90 28.60 -11.15
N GLU A 320 -13.17 28.66 -11.57
CA GLU A 320 -14.03 27.50 -11.76
C GLU A 320 -13.44 26.50 -12.76
N ASN A 321 -12.99 26.99 -13.92
CA ASN A 321 -12.36 26.16 -14.94
C ASN A 321 -11.06 25.53 -14.41
N MET A 322 -10.28 26.25 -13.61
CA MET A 322 -9.09 25.73 -12.95
C MET A 322 -9.40 24.65 -11.91
N LYS A 323 -10.53 24.73 -11.18
CA LYS A 323 -10.96 23.66 -10.26
C LYS A 323 -11.24 22.34 -10.97
N ARG A 324 -11.65 22.39 -12.25
CA ARG A 324 -11.92 21.20 -13.08
C ARG A 324 -10.65 20.56 -13.66
N CYS A 325 -9.49 21.21 -13.54
CA CYS A 325 -8.21 20.71 -14.02
C CYS A 325 -7.39 20.09 -12.88
N PRO A 326 -7.34 18.74 -12.73
CA PRO A 326 -6.50 18.11 -11.74
C PRO A 326 -5.02 18.41 -12.02
N GLY A 327 -4.33 19.06 -11.08
CA GLY A 327 -2.91 19.43 -11.17
C GLY A 327 -2.61 20.93 -11.22
N LEU A 328 -3.63 21.80 -11.29
CA LEU A 328 -3.46 23.26 -11.36
C LEU A 328 -3.52 23.99 -10.00
N ALA A 329 -3.25 23.28 -8.90
CA ALA A 329 -3.12 23.88 -7.57
C ALA A 329 -1.80 24.66 -7.48
N GLY A 330 -1.76 25.90 -7.98
CA GLY A 330 -0.53 26.69 -7.95
C GLY A 330 -0.55 28.08 -8.58
N ALA A 331 -1.72 28.62 -8.98
CA ALA A 331 -1.74 30.04 -9.36
C ALA A 331 -1.39 30.89 -8.14
N THR A 332 -0.24 31.54 -8.20
CA THR A 332 0.25 32.40 -7.13
C THR A 332 -0.31 33.79 -7.43
N PHE A 333 -1.25 34.24 -6.59
CA PHE A 333 -1.75 35.60 -6.65
C PHE A 333 -0.83 36.48 -5.80
N GLU A 334 -0.32 37.54 -6.41
CA GLU A 334 0.56 38.48 -5.75
C GLU A 334 -0.23 39.73 -5.35
N VAL A 335 0.01 40.21 -4.13
CA VAL A 335 -0.60 41.42 -3.57
C VAL A 335 0.52 42.42 -3.25
N PRO A 336 0.40 43.69 -3.67
CA PRO A 336 1.42 44.69 -3.39
C PRO A 336 1.47 45.01 -1.90
N HIS A 337 2.59 44.71 -1.26
CA HIS A 337 2.85 45.02 0.14
C HIS A 337 3.85 46.18 0.25
N PHE A 338 3.60 47.11 1.17
CA PHE A 338 4.47 48.25 1.41
C PHE A 338 5.83 47.78 1.91
N ALA A 339 6.89 48.11 1.16
CA ALA A 339 8.25 47.75 1.52
C ALA A 339 8.98 48.91 2.20
N SER A 340 8.97 50.08 1.56
CA SER A 340 9.69 51.27 2.05
C SER A 340 9.29 52.53 1.29
N LEU A 341 9.84 53.66 1.73
CA LEU A 341 9.89 54.90 0.96
C LEU A 341 11.30 55.09 0.42
N ALA A 342 11.43 55.56 -0.82
CA ALA A 342 12.71 55.88 -1.43
C ALA A 342 12.75 57.36 -1.83
N ASP A 343 13.79 58.07 -1.43
CA ASP A 343 14.01 59.46 -1.84
C ASP A 343 14.46 59.51 -3.29
N VAL A 344 13.77 60.33 -4.09
CA VAL A 344 14.03 60.48 -5.52
C VAL A 344 14.72 61.82 -5.72
N LEU A 345 16.05 61.79 -5.79
CA LEU A 345 16.85 62.98 -6.03
C LEU A 345 16.76 63.40 -7.50
N ASN A 346 16.52 64.69 -7.75
CA ASN A 346 16.43 65.29 -9.09
C ASN A 346 15.24 64.78 -9.93
N LEU A 347 14.06 64.71 -9.31
CA LEU A 347 12.82 64.49 -10.05
C LEU A 347 12.45 65.78 -10.77
N ALA A 348 12.59 65.81 -12.10
CA ALA A 348 12.31 67.01 -12.87
C ALA A 348 10.90 66.88 -13.48
N VAL A 349 9.87 66.92 -12.61
CA VAL A 349 8.47 66.60 -12.95
C VAL A 349 7.91 67.41 -14.14
N THR A 350 8.45 68.60 -14.39
CA THR A 350 8.08 69.44 -15.52
C THR A 350 8.85 69.13 -16.81
N THR A 351 10.09 68.65 -16.74
CA THR A 351 10.88 68.37 -17.95
C THR A 351 10.93 66.89 -18.33
N ASP A 352 10.71 66.00 -17.37
CA ASP A 352 10.62 64.56 -17.59
C ASP A 352 9.24 64.20 -18.15
N SER A 353 9.20 63.20 -19.02
CA SER A 353 7.94 62.55 -19.38
C SER A 353 7.40 61.72 -18.20
N HIS A 354 6.13 61.32 -18.25
CA HIS A 354 5.58 60.38 -17.28
C HIS A 354 6.40 59.07 -17.22
N ASP A 355 6.76 58.50 -18.36
CA ASP A 355 7.55 57.25 -18.42
C ASP A 355 8.96 57.43 -17.83
N ALA A 356 9.65 58.54 -18.15
CA ALA A 356 10.97 58.82 -17.60
C ALA A 356 10.93 59.05 -16.08
N THR A 357 9.83 59.65 -15.59
CA THR A 357 9.59 59.76 -14.15
C THR A 357 9.34 58.38 -13.52
N ASP A 358 8.57 57.50 -14.18
CA ASP A 358 8.26 56.16 -13.67
C ASP A 358 9.51 55.28 -13.55
N GLU A 359 10.42 55.38 -14.53
CA GLU A 359 11.74 54.74 -14.49
C GLU A 359 12.55 55.24 -13.28
N LYS A 360 12.55 56.55 -13.01
CA LYS A 360 13.24 57.13 -11.85
C LYS A 360 12.63 56.66 -10.53
N LEU A 361 11.31 56.62 -10.42
CA LEU A 361 10.62 56.12 -9.22
C LEU A 361 10.94 54.64 -8.97
N THR A 362 10.85 53.81 -10.02
CA THR A 362 11.13 52.37 -9.92
C THR A 362 12.58 52.13 -9.55
N LYS A 363 13.51 52.83 -10.20
CA LYS A 363 14.93 52.73 -9.91
C LYS A 363 15.26 53.15 -8.48
N ALA A 364 14.67 54.24 -7.98
CA ALA A 364 14.86 54.66 -6.59
C ALA A 364 14.41 53.56 -5.60
N CYS A 365 13.31 52.88 -5.90
CA CYS A 365 12.83 51.75 -5.09
C CYS A 365 13.76 50.53 -5.13
N GLN A 366 14.30 50.20 -6.31
CA GLN A 366 15.27 49.13 -6.47
C GLN A 366 16.59 49.45 -5.74
N ASP A 367 17.09 50.68 -5.90
CA ASP A 367 18.30 51.16 -5.22
C ASP A 367 18.13 51.13 -3.69
N ALA A 368 16.95 51.52 -3.18
CA ALA A 368 16.64 51.50 -1.75
C ALA A 368 16.50 50.07 -1.17
N ALA A 369 16.11 49.09 -1.99
CA ALA A 369 15.95 47.71 -1.55
C ALA A 369 17.31 47.01 -1.31
N GLY A 370 18.36 47.45 -2.00
CA GLY A 370 19.72 46.90 -1.98
C GLY A 370 19.94 45.75 -2.98
N GLU A 371 21.20 45.35 -3.15
CA GLU A 371 21.58 44.25 -4.07
C GLU A 371 20.87 42.94 -3.69
N GLY A 372 20.23 42.28 -4.67
CA GLY A 372 19.58 40.98 -4.49
C GLY A 372 18.08 41.01 -4.14
N LYS A 373 17.41 42.16 -4.22
CA LYS A 373 15.95 42.29 -4.05
C LYS A 373 15.29 42.85 -5.32
N GLU A 374 15.33 42.06 -6.39
CA GLU A 374 14.81 42.45 -7.72
C GLU A 374 13.29 42.64 -7.75
N ASP A 375 12.56 42.15 -6.74
CA ASP A 375 11.09 42.15 -6.72
C ASP A 375 10.46 43.43 -6.13
N VAL A 376 11.26 44.48 -5.88
CA VAL A 376 10.74 45.76 -5.36
C VAL A 376 10.52 46.75 -6.49
N ARG A 377 9.30 47.27 -6.60
CA ARG A 377 8.91 48.29 -7.59
C ARG A 377 8.28 49.50 -6.94
N ALA A 378 8.13 50.59 -7.68
CA ALA A 378 7.30 51.69 -7.25
C ALA A 378 5.81 51.34 -7.41
N ALA A 379 4.99 51.68 -6.42
CA ALA A 379 3.54 51.58 -6.48
C ALA A 379 3.00 52.46 -7.61
N THR A 380 1.95 52.00 -8.27
CA THR A 380 1.20 52.81 -9.24
C THR A 380 0.33 53.84 -8.54
N GLN A 381 0.07 54.96 -9.21
CA GLN A 381 -0.86 55.97 -8.71
C GLN A 381 -2.27 55.39 -8.48
N ALA A 382 -2.66 54.41 -9.30
CA ALA A 382 -3.93 53.70 -9.14
C ALA A 382 -3.99 52.88 -7.84
N GLU A 383 -2.92 52.13 -7.52
CA GLU A 383 -2.81 51.35 -6.28
C GLU A 383 -2.86 52.26 -5.05
N LEU A 384 -2.10 53.36 -5.06
CA LEU A 384 -2.10 54.34 -3.97
C LEU A 384 -3.49 54.92 -3.75
N ARG A 385 -4.09 55.49 -4.80
CA ARG A 385 -5.42 56.13 -4.71
C ARG A 385 -6.52 55.16 -4.25
N ALA A 386 -6.43 53.91 -4.68
CA ALA A 386 -7.36 52.86 -4.30
C ALA A 386 -7.09 52.27 -2.91
N GLY A 387 -5.95 52.60 -2.28
CA GLY A 387 -5.55 52.03 -0.99
C GLY A 387 -5.29 50.53 -1.06
N LEU A 388 -4.76 50.04 -2.20
CA LEU A 388 -4.52 48.61 -2.43
C LEU A 388 -3.18 48.11 -1.90
N VAL A 389 -2.29 49.02 -1.51
CA VAL A 389 -0.97 48.67 -0.96
C VAL A 389 -1.12 48.34 0.51
N GLU A 390 -0.95 47.07 0.87
CA GLU A 390 -1.08 46.64 2.27
C GLU A 390 0.11 47.11 3.11
N GLY A 391 -0.13 47.54 4.35
CA GLY A 391 0.91 48.09 5.23
C GLY A 391 1.31 49.54 4.95
N LEU A 392 0.74 50.18 3.91
CA LEU A 392 0.97 51.59 3.63
C LEU A 392 0.33 52.47 4.73
N PRO A 393 1.03 53.49 5.28
CA PRO A 393 0.44 54.40 6.24
C PRO A 393 -0.76 55.17 5.66
N GLU A 394 -1.74 55.51 6.49
CA GLU A 394 -2.95 56.19 6.01
C GLU A 394 -2.69 57.62 5.50
N THR A 395 -1.61 58.26 5.97
CA THR A 395 -1.25 59.65 5.65
C THR A 395 0.22 59.76 5.27
N ASN A 396 0.53 60.72 4.39
CA ASN A 396 1.89 61.09 4.09
C ASN A 396 2.50 61.83 5.30
N GLY A 397 3.20 61.12 6.18
CA GLY A 397 3.91 61.70 7.32
C GLY A 397 5.21 62.43 6.98
N GLN A 398 5.59 62.48 5.70
CA GLN A 398 6.87 63.00 5.25
C GLN A 398 6.74 64.47 4.84
N SER A 399 7.84 65.22 4.89
CA SER A 399 7.85 66.63 4.48
C SER A 399 7.79 66.80 2.95
N THR A 400 8.11 65.75 2.20
CA THR A 400 8.12 65.72 0.74
C THR A 400 6.87 65.00 0.18
N PRO A 401 6.41 65.39 -1.02
CA PRO A 401 5.31 64.70 -1.68
C PRO A 401 5.67 63.26 -2.07
N MET A 402 4.67 62.37 -1.97
CA MET A 402 4.76 60.98 -2.44
C MET A 402 4.16 60.82 -3.83
N TYR A 403 4.82 60.04 -4.68
CA TYR A 403 4.39 59.75 -6.04
C TYR A 403 4.27 58.24 -6.28
N GLY A 404 3.27 57.88 -7.10
CA GLY A 404 3.20 56.57 -7.75
C GLY A 404 3.51 56.65 -9.25
N THR A 405 3.79 55.50 -9.87
CA THR A 405 3.99 55.34 -11.31
C THR A 405 2.67 55.52 -12.09
N CYS A 406 2.73 55.80 -13.39
CA CYS A 406 1.55 55.97 -14.23
C CYS A 406 1.09 54.60 -14.75
N PRO A 407 -0.15 54.19 -14.41
CA PRO A 407 -1.31 54.75 -15.11
C PRO A 407 -2.18 55.65 -14.23
N GLY A 408 -2.84 56.64 -14.85
CA GLY A 408 -3.77 57.54 -14.15
C GLY A 408 -3.12 58.69 -13.38
N CYS A 409 -1.81 58.89 -13.54
CA CYS A 409 -1.03 59.94 -12.87
C CYS A 409 -1.32 61.37 -13.36
N ARG A 410 -2.15 61.55 -14.40
CA ARG A 410 -2.39 62.84 -15.05
C ARG A 410 -3.09 63.84 -14.12
N GLY A 411 -2.38 64.89 -13.75
CA GLY A 411 -2.84 66.04 -12.97
C GLY A 411 -3.34 67.19 -13.86
N GLU A 412 -3.12 68.42 -13.40
CA GLU A 412 -3.55 69.63 -14.09
C GLU A 412 -2.75 69.89 -15.37
N LYS A 413 -3.40 70.49 -16.37
CA LYS A 413 -2.72 70.88 -17.61
C LYS A 413 -1.66 71.93 -17.31
N TYR A 414 -0.44 71.71 -17.78
CA TYR A 414 0.65 72.64 -17.62
C TYR A 414 1.48 72.63 -18.90
N ALA A 415 1.46 73.74 -19.63
CA ALA A 415 2.10 73.84 -20.95
C ALA A 415 3.63 73.72 -20.88
N GLY A 416 4.23 74.02 -19.73
CA GLY A 416 5.65 73.83 -19.49
C GLY A 416 6.05 72.39 -19.13
N ALA A 417 5.08 71.48 -18.97
CA ALA A 417 5.38 70.07 -18.70
C ALA A 417 5.66 69.33 -20.01
N ALA A 418 6.67 68.46 -20.04
CA ALA A 418 6.98 67.63 -21.20
C ALA A 418 5.80 66.72 -21.62
N SER A 419 4.99 66.27 -20.66
CA SER A 419 3.75 65.51 -20.91
C SER A 419 2.49 66.37 -21.06
N GLY A 420 2.63 67.71 -21.07
CA GLY A 420 1.54 68.69 -21.19
C GLY A 420 0.63 68.80 -19.95
N ASN A 421 0.92 68.05 -18.88
CA ASN A 421 0.19 68.06 -17.62
C ASN A 421 1.17 67.73 -16.47
N LEU A 422 0.89 68.23 -15.27
CA LEU A 422 1.58 67.84 -14.04
C LEU A 422 1.16 66.43 -13.61
N ARG A 423 1.92 65.85 -12.69
CA ARG A 423 1.57 64.56 -12.06
C ARG A 423 0.74 64.81 -10.81
N ARG A 424 -0.07 63.81 -10.47
CA ARG A 424 -0.72 63.73 -9.15
C ARG A 424 0.29 63.27 -8.11
N CYS A 425 0.14 63.75 -6.89
CA CYS A 425 0.95 63.35 -5.75
C CYS A 425 0.14 63.48 -4.46
N PHE A 426 0.70 62.96 -3.39
CA PHE A 426 0.18 63.15 -2.03
C PHE A 426 1.11 64.07 -1.27
N LYS A 427 0.68 65.32 -1.03
CA LYS A 427 1.45 66.32 -0.26
C LYS A 427 1.56 65.90 1.21
N SER A 428 2.46 66.54 1.96
CA SER A 428 2.63 66.28 3.39
C SER A 428 1.30 66.40 4.14
N GLY A 429 0.99 65.41 4.98
CA GLY A 429 -0.24 65.30 5.75
C GLY A 429 -1.47 64.80 4.97
N ALA A 430 -1.39 64.65 3.64
CA ALA A 430 -2.52 64.16 2.84
C ALA A 430 -2.77 62.66 3.10
N LYS A 431 -4.04 62.26 3.10
CA LYS A 431 -4.41 60.84 3.13
C LYS A 431 -3.98 60.14 1.84
N LEU A 432 -3.26 59.03 1.98
CA LEU A 432 -2.75 58.23 0.85
C LEU A 432 -3.86 57.45 0.15
N SER A 433 -5.01 57.24 0.80
CA SER A 433 -6.21 56.68 0.20
C SER A 433 -7.26 57.77 -0.09
N GLY A 434 -7.83 57.77 -1.30
CA GLY A 434 -8.98 58.61 -1.63
C GLY A 434 -8.70 59.94 -2.33
N LYS A 435 -9.40 61.01 -1.92
CA LYS A 435 -9.58 62.25 -2.71
C LYS A 435 -8.59 63.38 -2.38
N GLU A 436 -7.70 63.18 -1.41
CA GLU A 436 -6.75 64.21 -0.95
C GLU A 436 -5.48 64.30 -1.82
N GLU A 437 -5.49 63.64 -3.00
CA GLU A 437 -4.44 63.79 -4.00
C GLU A 437 -4.41 65.22 -4.58
N SER A 438 -3.22 65.81 -4.60
CA SER A 438 -2.94 67.07 -5.29
C SER A 438 -2.73 66.80 -6.77
N LYS A 439 -3.18 67.71 -7.63
CA LYS A 439 -3.06 67.61 -9.11
C LYS A 439 -1.99 68.55 -9.68
N ASP A 440 -1.41 69.35 -8.81
CA ASP A 440 -0.54 70.50 -9.07
C ASP A 440 0.84 70.26 -8.44
N CYS A 441 1.41 69.08 -8.65
CA CYS A 441 2.69 68.73 -8.02
C CYS A 441 3.85 69.03 -8.97
N ASP A 442 4.65 70.03 -8.62
CA ASP A 442 5.82 70.51 -9.35
C ASP A 442 7.12 70.48 -8.52
N ASP A 443 7.09 69.81 -7.38
CA ASP A 443 8.22 69.70 -6.46
C ASP A 443 9.41 68.94 -7.07
N GLN A 444 10.62 69.45 -6.81
CA GLN A 444 11.88 68.85 -7.27
C GLN A 444 12.35 67.66 -6.41
N PHE A 445 11.79 67.55 -5.19
CA PHE A 445 12.08 66.50 -4.23
C PHE A 445 10.82 65.69 -3.99
N ALA A 446 10.95 64.38 -4.13
CA ALA A 446 9.84 63.45 -4.11
C ALA A 446 10.24 62.15 -3.41
N GLN A 447 9.25 61.45 -2.88
CA GLN A 447 9.42 60.08 -2.42
C GLN A 447 8.62 59.11 -3.28
N ALA A 448 9.26 58.02 -3.68
CA ALA A 448 8.61 56.88 -4.28
C ALA A 448 8.06 55.96 -3.18
N VAL A 449 6.83 55.51 -3.35
CA VAL A 449 6.25 54.46 -2.50
C VAL A 449 6.67 53.11 -3.07
N CYS A 450 7.50 52.37 -2.35
CA CYS A 450 8.05 51.11 -2.82
C CYS A 450 7.23 49.94 -2.30
N VAL A 451 6.89 49.03 -3.21
CA VAL A 451 6.08 47.84 -2.93
C VAL A 451 6.82 46.59 -3.36
N LYS A 452 6.61 45.52 -2.61
CA LYS A 452 6.97 44.17 -2.97
C LYS A 452 5.69 43.40 -3.22
N ASP A 453 5.56 42.81 -4.39
CA ASP A 453 4.45 41.93 -4.70
C ASP A 453 4.69 40.60 -3.97
N LEU A 454 3.85 40.30 -2.97
CA LEU A 454 3.97 39.10 -2.14
C LEU A 454 2.91 38.09 -2.52
N SER A 455 3.27 36.81 -2.54
CA SER A 455 2.25 35.75 -2.63
C SER A 455 1.31 35.82 -1.42
N LEU A 456 0.07 35.35 -1.58
CA LEU A 456 -0.92 35.35 -0.48
C LEU A 456 -0.40 34.66 0.79
N ALA A 457 0.44 33.62 0.65
CA ALA A 457 1.04 32.91 1.78
C ALA A 457 2.12 33.75 2.49
N GLU A 458 3.03 34.40 1.75
CA GLU A 458 4.02 35.34 2.32
C GLU A 458 3.33 36.54 2.95
N HIS A 459 2.24 36.99 2.34
CA HIS A 459 1.43 38.07 2.83
C HIS A 459 0.76 37.74 4.18
N GLN A 460 0.20 36.54 4.33
CA GLN A 460 -0.32 36.09 5.63
C GLN A 460 0.79 36.03 6.68
N ALA A 461 1.95 35.50 6.32
CA ALA A 461 3.09 35.42 7.24
C ALA A 461 3.61 36.79 7.71
N THR A 462 3.55 37.82 6.87
CA THR A 462 3.98 39.18 7.25
C THR A 462 2.97 39.91 8.14
N ARG A 463 1.69 39.55 8.09
CA ARG A 463 0.66 40.09 9.02
C ARG A 463 0.74 39.51 10.42
N ASP A 464 1.15 38.24 10.51
CA ASP A 464 1.25 37.52 11.77
C ASP A 464 2.55 37.83 12.55
N ALA A 465 3.53 38.42 11.87
CA ALA A 465 4.81 38.88 12.43
C ALA A 465 4.73 40.31 12.94
#